data_AF-A0A1N7SFG2-F1
#
_entry.id   AF-A0A1N7SFG2-F1
#
_cell.length_a   1.000
_cell.length_b   1.000
_cell.length_c   1.000
_cell.angle_alpha   90.00
_cell.angle_beta   90.00
_cell.angle_gamma   90.00
#
_symmetry.space_group_name_H-M   'P 1'
#
loop_
_entity.id
_entity.type
_entity.pdbx_description
1 polymer ?
#
loop_
_entity_poly.entity_id
_entity_poly.type
_entity_poly.pdbx_seq_one_letter_code
_entity_poly.pdbx_strand_id
1 'polypeptide(L)'
;MRITPSGYRRHAAQLRDPSRRCARAKRDEFLRPEIKRVWQANTQVYGPDKVWKQMNREGITVARCTVERLMKQHGLRGVIRGKRVRTTIPDVVAARPLDRCSPGALSAGVLVR
;
A
#
# COMPACT_ATOMS: atom_id res chain seq x y z
N MET A 1 -12.85 14.32 6.33
CA MET A 1 -13.07 13.48 5.13
C MET A 1 -14.51 13.70 4.67
N ARG A 2 -14.75 14.37 3.53
CA ARG A 2 -16.10 14.59 2.99
C ARG A 2 -16.45 13.44 2.05
N ILE A 3 -17.47 12.66 2.40
CA ILE A 3 -17.97 11.53 1.61
C ILE A 3 -19.39 11.88 1.16
N THR A 4 -19.75 11.52 -0.08
CA THR A 4 -21.12 11.72 -0.57
C THR A 4 -22.12 10.86 0.21
N PRO A 5 -23.39 11.28 0.38
CA PRO A 5 -24.38 10.51 1.12
C PRO A 5 -24.58 9.08 0.57
N SER A 6 -24.52 8.91 -0.75
CA SER A 6 -24.63 7.60 -1.40
C SER A 6 -23.40 6.71 -1.13
N GLY A 7 -22.20 7.28 -1.17
CA GLY A 7 -20.96 6.59 -0.81
C GLY A 7 -20.93 6.15 0.65
N TYR A 8 -21.41 7.01 1.55
CA TYR A 8 -21.56 6.69 2.97
C TYR A 8 -22.54 5.52 3.19
N ARG A 9 -23.74 5.57 2.59
CA ARG A 9 -24.74 4.49 2.75
C ARG A 9 -24.21 3.15 2.23
N ARG A 10 -23.52 3.14 1.09
CA ARG A 10 -22.89 1.93 0.54
C ARG A 10 -21.84 1.37 1.49
N HIS A 11 -20.97 2.23 2.02
CA HIS A 11 -19.95 1.84 3.00
C HIS A 11 -20.58 1.28 4.29
N ALA A 12 -21.58 1.98 4.85
CA ALA A 12 -22.31 1.52 6.03
C ALA A 12 -23.02 0.17 5.80
N ALA A 13 -23.58 -0.05 4.61
CA ALA A 13 -24.19 -1.33 4.25
C ALA A 13 -23.15 -2.46 4.16
N GLN A 14 -21.94 -2.20 3.63
CA GLN A 14 -20.84 -3.17 3.57
C GLN A 14 -20.20 -3.48 4.93
N LEU A 15 -20.33 -2.57 5.90
CA LEU A 15 -19.94 -2.81 7.29
C LEU A 15 -20.96 -3.68 8.02
N ARG A 16 -22.26 -3.44 7.80
CA ARG A 16 -23.35 -4.22 8.41
C ARG A 16 -23.45 -5.63 7.84
N ASP A 17 -23.20 -5.78 6.54
CA ASP A 17 -23.36 -7.04 5.82
C ASP A 17 -22.10 -7.32 4.97
N PRO A 18 -21.19 -8.18 5.48
CA PRO A 18 -19.98 -8.58 4.76
C PRO A 18 -20.26 -9.27 3.41
N SER A 19 -21.46 -9.83 3.22
CA SER A 19 -21.84 -10.49 1.96
C SER A 19 -21.95 -9.49 0.80
N ARG A 20 -22.19 -8.20 1.08
CA ARG A 20 -22.28 -7.11 0.08
C ARG A 20 -20.92 -6.55 -0.36
N ARG A 21 -19.83 -7.06 0.21
CA ARG A 21 -18.47 -6.70 -0.21
C ARG A 21 -18.15 -7.33 -1.56
N CYS A 22 -17.27 -6.68 -2.32
CA CYS A 22 -16.81 -7.22 -3.59
C CYS A 22 -16.05 -8.54 -3.39
N ALA A 23 -16.05 -9.41 -4.41
CA ALA A 23 -15.39 -10.72 -4.35
C ALA A 23 -13.91 -10.63 -3.95
N ARG A 24 -13.22 -9.55 -4.34
CA ARG A 24 -11.84 -9.28 -3.94
C ARG A 24 -11.71 -9.05 -2.43
N ALA A 25 -12.59 -8.24 -1.84
CA ALA A 25 -12.56 -7.94 -0.41
C ALA A 25 -12.87 -9.18 0.43
N LYS A 26 -13.80 -10.03 -0.04
CA LYS A 26 -14.07 -11.34 0.57
C LYS A 26 -12.81 -12.22 0.55
N ARG A 27 -12.16 -12.37 -0.60
CA ARG A 27 -10.89 -13.12 -0.70
C ARG A 27 -9.82 -12.57 0.21
N ASP A 28 -9.63 -11.25 0.24
CA ASP A 28 -8.67 -10.59 1.12
C ASP A 28 -8.95 -10.89 2.60
N GLU A 29 -10.21 -11.00 3.01
CA GLU A 29 -10.61 -11.33 4.39
C GLU A 29 -10.14 -12.73 4.80
N PHE A 30 -10.20 -13.71 3.89
CA PHE A 30 -9.64 -15.05 4.11
C PHE A 30 -8.11 -15.09 4.05
N LEU A 31 -7.47 -14.29 3.20
CA LEU A 31 -6.01 -14.30 3.04
C LEU A 31 -5.27 -13.61 4.18
N ARG A 32 -5.90 -12.62 4.84
CA ARG A 32 -5.32 -11.89 5.98
C ARG A 32 -4.86 -12.80 7.14
N PRO A 33 -5.72 -13.69 7.69
CA PRO A 33 -5.30 -14.57 8.78
C PRO A 33 -4.20 -15.54 8.33
N GLU A 34 -4.24 -16.06 7.10
CA GLU A 34 -3.19 -16.96 6.58
C GLU A 34 -1.83 -16.26 6.46
N ILE A 35 -1.81 -15.04 5.90
CA ILE A 35 -0.59 -14.22 5.83
C ILE A 35 -0.03 -13.98 7.24
N LYS A 36 -0.90 -13.67 8.22
CA LYS A 36 -0.49 -13.44 9.60
C LYS A 36 0.04 -14.71 10.26
N ARG A 37 -0.62 -15.87 10.04
CA ARG A 37 -0.18 -17.17 10.54
C ARG A 37 1.21 -17.52 10.04
N VAL A 38 1.42 -17.45 8.72
CA VAL A 38 2.73 -17.73 8.11
C VAL A 38 3.80 -16.77 8.63
N TRP A 39 3.48 -15.48 8.76
CA TRP A 39 4.42 -14.48 9.28
C TRP A 39 4.80 -14.72 10.74
N GLN A 40 3.83 -15.05 11.60
CA GLN A 40 4.06 -15.38 13.01
C GLN A 40 4.83 -16.68 13.19
N ALA A 41 4.50 -17.72 12.42
CA ALA A 41 5.19 -19.01 12.45
C ALA A 41 6.68 -18.89 12.07
N ASN A 42 7.04 -17.90 11.24
CA ASN A 42 8.41 -17.64 10.82
C ASN A 42 9.06 -16.47 11.61
N THR A 43 8.70 -16.35 12.90
CA THR A 43 9.27 -15.36 13.86
C THR A 43 9.29 -13.92 13.35
N GLN A 44 8.35 -13.55 12.48
CA GLN A 44 8.22 -12.22 11.88
C GLN A 44 9.41 -11.82 10.99
N VAL A 45 10.33 -12.75 10.69
CA VAL A 45 11.49 -12.51 9.83
C VAL A 45 11.08 -12.37 8.37
N TYR A 46 10.00 -13.05 7.96
CA TYR A 46 9.60 -13.11 6.56
C TYR A 46 8.96 -11.80 6.08
N GLY A 47 9.52 -11.25 5.00
CA GLY A 47 8.89 -10.19 4.23
C GLY A 47 7.88 -10.73 3.21
N PRO A 48 7.25 -9.83 2.42
CA PRO A 48 6.20 -10.19 1.47
C PRO A 48 6.56 -11.32 0.51
N ASP A 49 7.76 -11.28 -0.07
CA ASP A 49 8.20 -12.29 -1.04
C ASP A 49 8.35 -13.68 -0.41
N LYS A 50 8.82 -13.74 0.85
CA LYS A 50 9.01 -15.00 1.57
C LYS A 50 7.67 -15.57 2.03
N VAL A 51 6.77 -14.72 2.53
CA VAL A 51 5.41 -15.12 2.88
C VAL A 51 4.68 -15.63 1.65
N TRP A 52 4.76 -14.93 0.51
CA TRP A 52 4.17 -15.37 -0.75
C TRP A 52 4.68 -16.74 -1.20
N LYS A 53 6.00 -16.97 -1.18
CA LYS A 53 6.58 -18.27 -1.50
C LYS A 53 6.10 -19.37 -0.54
N GLN A 54 5.99 -19.06 0.75
CA GLN A 54 5.54 -20.01 1.75
C GLN A 54 4.05 -20.35 1.57
N MET A 55 3.20 -19.37 1.30
CA MET A 55 1.78 -19.61 0.98
C MET A 55 1.59 -20.49 -0.25
N ASN A 56 2.37 -20.27 -1.32
CA ASN A 56 2.31 -21.12 -2.51
C ASN A 56 2.78 -22.56 -2.21
N ARG A 57 3.79 -22.74 -1.34
CA ARG A 57 4.22 -24.08 -0.88
C ARG A 57 3.14 -24.82 -0.10
N GLU A 58 2.31 -24.08 0.63
CA GLU A 58 1.18 -24.61 1.38
C GLU A 58 -0.09 -24.76 0.51
N GLY A 59 0.02 -24.55 -0.80
CA GLY A 59 -1.09 -24.72 -1.76
C GLY A 59 -2.03 -23.51 -1.89
N ILE A 60 -1.77 -22.42 -1.16
CA ILE A 60 -2.59 -21.21 -1.21
C ILE A 60 -2.09 -20.32 -2.36
N THR A 61 -2.69 -20.49 -3.54
CA THR A 61 -2.28 -19.73 -4.74
C THR A 61 -2.74 -18.27 -4.65
N VAL A 62 -1.79 -17.36 -4.45
CA VAL A 62 -2.04 -15.92 -4.34
C VAL A 62 -1.04 -15.14 -5.19
N ALA A 63 -1.49 -14.06 -5.83
CA ALA A 63 -0.59 -13.14 -6.50
C ALA A 63 0.32 -12.42 -5.50
N ARG A 64 1.62 -12.31 -5.81
CA ARG A 64 2.63 -11.60 -4.99
C ARG A 64 2.16 -10.20 -4.55
N CYS A 65 1.61 -9.42 -5.49
CA CYS A 65 1.13 -8.06 -5.23
C CYS A 65 -0.03 -8.00 -4.21
N THR A 66 -0.80 -9.08 -4.07
CA THR A 66 -1.85 -9.19 -3.04
C THR A 66 -1.25 -9.36 -1.67
N VAL A 67 -0.24 -10.23 -1.52
CA VAL A 67 0.47 -10.44 -0.25
C VAL A 67 1.17 -9.15 0.18
N GLU A 68 1.91 -8.50 -0.72
CA GLU A 68 2.58 -7.22 -0.46
C GLU A 68 1.60 -6.14 0.02
N ARG A 69 0.49 -5.96 -0.72
CA ARG A 69 -0.53 -4.97 -0.36
C ARG A 69 -1.16 -5.27 0.99
N LEU A 70 -1.52 -6.53 1.26
CA LEU A 70 -2.15 -6.92 2.53
C LEU A 70 -1.18 -6.76 3.70
N MET A 71 0.07 -7.19 3.56
CA MET A 71 1.09 -6.97 4.59
C MET A 71 1.29 -5.47 4.87
N LYS A 72 1.37 -4.63 3.83
CA LYS A 72 1.48 -3.18 3.99
C LYS A 72 0.27 -2.57 4.70
N GLN A 73 -0.95 -3.00 4.35
CA GLN A 73 -2.18 -2.52 4.98
C GLN A 73 -2.27 -2.88 6.47
N HIS A 74 -1.71 -4.03 6.86
CA HIS A 74 -1.71 -4.52 8.24
C HIS A 74 -0.44 -4.18 9.03
N GLY A 75 0.48 -3.41 8.43
CA GLY A 75 1.74 -3.05 9.08
C GLY A 75 2.70 -4.23 9.28
N LEU A 76 2.44 -5.39 8.68
CA LEU A 76 3.33 -6.56 8.75
C LEU A 76 4.57 -6.30 7.91
N ARG A 77 5.74 -6.45 8.54
CA ARG A 77 7.03 -6.25 7.88
C ARG A 77 7.95 -7.40 8.24
N GLY A 78 8.75 -7.82 7.27
CA GLY A 78 9.85 -8.73 7.51
C GLY A 78 11.06 -7.99 8.05
N VAL A 79 11.99 -8.73 8.64
CA VAL A 79 13.29 -8.20 9.06
C VAL A 79 14.14 -7.93 7.83
N ILE A 80 14.68 -6.71 7.74
CA ILE A 80 15.64 -6.30 6.71
C ILE A 80 17.01 -6.20 7.39
N ARG A 81 18.02 -6.90 6.86
CA ARG A 81 19.41 -6.73 7.32
C ARG A 81 19.97 -5.43 6.76
N GLY A 82 20.55 -4.60 7.63
CA GLY A 82 21.19 -3.34 7.29
C GLY A 82 20.29 -2.11 7.41
N LYS A 83 20.91 -0.94 7.63
CA LYS A 83 20.21 0.35 7.53
C LYS A 83 19.83 0.60 6.07
N ARG A 84 18.64 1.12 5.83
CA ARG A 84 18.27 1.65 4.51
C ARG A 84 19.11 2.91 4.26
N VAL A 85 20.27 2.76 3.62
CA VAL A 85 21.15 3.88 3.29
C VAL A 85 20.46 4.69 2.20
N ARG A 86 20.01 5.90 2.55
CA ARG A 86 19.66 6.92 1.55
C ARG A 86 20.92 7.75 1.34
N THR A 87 21.64 7.46 0.26
CA THR A 87 22.89 8.15 -0.10
C THR A 87 22.66 9.63 -0.40
N THR A 88 21.44 10.01 -0.78
CA THR A 88 21.12 11.38 -1.21
C THR A 88 19.78 11.80 -0.61
N ILE A 89 19.82 12.83 0.23
CA ILE A 89 18.63 13.60 0.61
C ILE A 89 18.57 14.74 -0.42
N PRO A 90 17.54 14.80 -1.28
CA PRO A 90 17.44 15.89 -2.25
C PRO A 90 17.26 17.21 -1.51
N ASP A 91 18.19 18.13 -1.74
CA ASP A 91 18.04 19.52 -1.31
C ASP A 91 16.90 20.16 -2.11
N VAL A 92 15.89 20.63 -1.39
CA VAL A 92 14.68 21.21 -1.99
C VAL A 92 14.97 22.63 -2.54
N VAL A 93 16.03 23.27 -2.05
CA VAL A 93 16.46 24.64 -2.36
C VAL A 93 17.55 24.67 -3.44
N ALA A 94 18.22 23.54 -3.70
CA ALA A 94 19.25 23.46 -4.73
C ALA A 94 18.72 23.89 -6.11
N ALA A 95 19.50 24.73 -6.78
CA ALA A 95 19.23 25.20 -8.13
C ALA A 95 18.96 24.00 -9.04
N ARG A 96 17.75 23.95 -9.59
CA ARG A 96 17.30 22.85 -10.45
C ARG A 96 17.95 23.03 -11.83
N PRO A 97 18.41 21.95 -12.48
CA PRO A 97 18.94 22.03 -13.85
C PRO A 97 17.91 22.68 -14.79
N LEU A 98 18.39 23.56 -15.68
CA LEU A 98 17.55 24.33 -16.62
C LEU A 98 16.83 23.44 -17.65
N ASP A 99 17.33 22.23 -17.91
CA ASP A 99 16.77 21.29 -18.90
C ASP A 99 15.54 20.49 -18.41
N ARG A 100 14.75 21.06 -17.50
CA ARG A 100 13.42 20.52 -17.21
C ARG A 100 12.38 21.24 -18.07
N CYS A 101 11.81 20.53 -19.05
CA CYS A 101 10.50 20.85 -19.58
C CYS A 101 9.49 20.81 -18.43
N SER A 102 9.18 21.98 -17.88
CA SER A 102 8.15 22.15 -16.84
C SER A 102 6.78 22.00 -17.51
N PRO A 103 5.82 21.26 -16.94
CA PRO A 103 4.42 21.41 -17.36
C PRO A 103 3.97 22.80 -16.93
N GLY A 104 3.78 23.68 -17.93
CA GLY A 104 3.11 24.99 -17.88
C GLY A 104 3.09 25.70 -16.52
N ALA A 105 3.99 26.67 -16.33
CA ALA A 105 3.79 27.71 -15.34
C ALA A 105 2.51 28.49 -15.70
N LEU A 106 1.43 28.25 -14.95
CA LEU A 106 0.30 29.17 -14.94
C LEU A 106 0.76 30.47 -14.27
N SER A 107 0.68 31.54 -15.07
CA SER A 107 0.94 32.93 -14.74
C SER A 107 0.31 33.35 -13.41
N ALA A 108 1.13 33.67 -12.41
CA ALA A 108 0.73 34.55 -11.32
C ALA A 108 0.89 36.00 -11.82
N GLY A 109 -0.23 36.70 -11.96
CA GLY A 109 -0.32 38.05 -12.48
C GLY A 109 0.54 39.05 -11.70
N VAL A 110 1.26 39.87 -12.45
CA VAL A 110 1.83 41.15 -12.00
C VAL A 110 0.67 42.13 -11.83
N LEU A 111 0.38 42.53 -10.59
CA LEU A 111 -0.50 43.66 -10.31
C LEU A 111 0.34 44.93 -10.36
N VAL A 112 0.09 45.77 -11.37
CA VAL A 112 0.57 47.15 -11.46
C VAL A 112 -0.25 48.02 -10.50
N ARG A 113 0.42 48.72 -9.59
CA ARG A 113 0.26 50.17 -9.39
C ARG A 113 1.37 50.76 -8.55
#